data_AF-A0AAW1Z3I3-F1
#
_entry.id   AF-A0AAW1Z3I3-F1
#
_cell.length_a   1.000
_cell.length_b   1.000
_cell.length_c   1.000
_cell.angle_alpha   90.00
_cell.angle_beta   90.00
_cell.angle_gamma   90.00
#
_symmetry.space_group_name_H-M   'P 1'
#
loop_
_entity.id
_entity.type
_entity.pdbx_description
1 polymer ?
#
loop_
_entity_poly.entity_id
_entity_poly.type
_entity_poly.pdbx_seq_one_letter_code
_entity_poly.pdbx_strand_id
1 'polypeptide(L)'
;WLIPLLRRAVGVFRCGPTSVTAVRSGQVYLKYDTPFVFAEVNSDKVYWQRKTNGTFAVIRVDKSAVGHCISTKAVGSDKRVDITHLYKHPEGSSEERTAVEMACNYGSKRSIYSPTSASDVSVEVALEGDGPCVGQDAVLSVLLKNSSSAARSVDLYSQVAAMHNSEANKTFLKKDRTSVELKPHE
;
A
#
# COMPACT_ATOMS: atom_id res chain seq x y z
N TRP A 1 -3.05 -1.35 15.60
CA TRP A 1 -4.52 -1.43 15.64
C TRP A 1 -5.02 -1.46 14.21
N LEU A 2 -5.56 -2.59 13.75
CA LEU A 2 -6.28 -2.62 12.48
C LEU A 2 -7.62 -1.91 12.73
N ILE A 3 -7.87 -0.79 12.08
CA ILE A 3 -9.23 -0.24 12.01
C ILE A 3 -9.88 -1.01 10.86
N PRO A 4 -10.83 -1.93 11.12
CA PRO A 4 -11.53 -2.59 10.02
C PRO A 4 -12.33 -1.52 9.28
N LEU A 5 -12.16 -1.43 7.97
CA LEU A 5 -13.10 -0.70 7.14
C LEU A 5 -14.42 -1.47 7.26
N LEU A 6 -15.47 -0.88 7.83
CA LEU A 6 -16.72 -1.62 7.99
C LEU A 6 -17.46 -1.66 6.66
N ARG A 7 -17.93 -2.84 6.26
CA ARG A 7 -18.84 -2.99 5.12
C ARG A 7 -20.28 -2.86 5.59
N ARG A 8 -21.12 -2.18 4.79
CA ARG A 8 -22.56 -2.06 5.05
C ARG A 8 -23.25 -3.38 4.72
N ALA A 9 -23.76 -4.06 5.73
CA ALA A 9 -24.62 -5.23 5.59
C ALA A 9 -25.99 -4.91 6.22
N VAL A 10 -27.07 -4.94 5.43
CA VAL A 10 -28.47 -4.74 5.90
C VAL A 10 -28.63 -3.48 6.77
N GLY A 11 -28.07 -2.35 6.33
CA GLY A 11 -28.21 -1.07 7.05
C GLY A 11 -27.30 -0.89 8.27
N VAL A 12 -26.52 -1.89 8.67
CA VAL A 12 -25.57 -1.81 9.79
C VAL A 12 -24.14 -2.07 9.28
N PHE A 13 -23.17 -1.34 9.80
CA PHE A 13 -21.75 -1.51 9.48
C PHE A 13 -21.14 -2.60 10.37
N ARG A 14 -20.96 -3.81 9.82
CA ARG A 14 -20.41 -5.00 10.53
C ARG A 14 -19.55 -5.83 9.59
N CYS A 15 -18.65 -6.64 10.14
CA CYS A 15 -17.86 -7.61 9.40
C CYS A 15 -17.66 -8.88 10.25
N GLY A 16 -17.88 -10.06 9.66
CA GLY A 16 -17.57 -11.35 10.26
C GLY A 16 -18.71 -12.00 11.07
N PRO A 17 -18.43 -13.10 11.82
CA PRO A 17 -17.09 -13.65 12.08
C PRO A 17 -16.44 -14.29 10.85
N THR A 18 -15.13 -14.12 10.72
CA THR A 18 -14.33 -14.60 9.60
C THR A 18 -13.20 -15.48 10.13
N SER A 19 -13.03 -16.67 9.53
CA SER A 19 -11.91 -17.54 9.90
C SER A 19 -10.58 -16.95 9.45
N VAL A 20 -9.65 -16.75 10.39
CA VAL A 20 -8.29 -16.28 10.11
C VAL A 20 -7.54 -17.26 9.19
N THR A 21 -7.77 -18.57 9.35
CA THR A 21 -7.15 -19.57 8.46
C THR A 21 -7.72 -19.52 7.05
N ALA A 22 -9.01 -19.23 6.90
CA ALA A 22 -9.63 -19.04 5.59
C ALA A 22 -9.07 -17.80 4.88
N VAL A 23 -8.85 -16.71 5.63
CA VAL A 23 -8.17 -15.51 5.12
C VAL A 23 -6.75 -15.83 4.69
N ARG A 24 -5.96 -16.48 5.55
CA ARG A 24 -4.57 -16.83 5.23
C ARG A 24 -4.43 -17.68 3.97
N SER A 25 -5.34 -18.64 3.78
CA SER A 25 -5.31 -19.57 2.65
C SER A 25 -6.03 -19.04 1.40
N GLY A 26 -6.63 -17.85 1.43
CA GLY A 26 -7.38 -17.31 0.28
C GLY A 26 -8.73 -17.97 0.00
N GLN A 27 -9.31 -18.67 0.97
CA GLN A 27 -10.61 -19.36 0.87
C GLN A 27 -11.78 -18.38 0.99
N VAL A 28 -11.82 -17.39 0.09
CA VAL A 28 -12.76 -16.25 0.15
C VAL A 28 -14.23 -16.63 -0.06
N TYR A 29 -14.51 -17.83 -0.56
CA TYR A 29 -15.89 -18.36 -0.71
C TYR A 29 -16.55 -18.73 0.62
N LEU A 30 -15.77 -18.85 1.71
CA LEU A 30 -16.31 -19.14 3.04
C LEU A 30 -16.97 -17.90 3.65
N LYS A 31 -18.12 -18.10 4.28
CA LYS A 31 -18.78 -17.05 5.07
C LYS A 31 -18.09 -16.88 6.44
N TYR A 32 -18.12 -15.70 7.07
CA TYR A 32 -18.72 -14.43 6.61
C TYR A 32 -17.62 -13.45 6.20
N ASP A 33 -17.90 -12.60 5.21
CA ASP A 33 -17.06 -11.47 4.79
C ASP A 33 -15.58 -11.78 4.49
N THR A 34 -15.21 -13.05 4.30
CA THR A 34 -13.83 -13.46 3.98
C THR A 34 -13.20 -12.72 2.80
N PRO A 35 -13.91 -12.45 1.67
CA PRO A 35 -13.32 -11.67 0.57
C PRO A 35 -12.91 -10.25 1.01
N PHE A 36 -13.68 -9.67 1.93
CA PHE A 36 -13.44 -8.32 2.42
C PHE A 36 -12.22 -8.28 3.33
N VAL A 37 -12.18 -9.17 4.34
CA VAL A 37 -11.03 -9.27 5.27
C VAL A 37 -9.75 -9.67 4.52
N PHE A 38 -9.84 -10.55 3.52
CA PHE A 38 -8.70 -10.90 2.66
C PHE A 38 -8.14 -9.68 1.93
N ALA A 39 -9.00 -8.83 1.38
CA ALA A 39 -8.58 -7.63 0.67
C ALA A 39 -7.89 -6.61 1.61
N GLU A 40 -8.30 -6.49 2.87
CA GLU A 40 -7.65 -5.57 3.82
C GLU A 40 -6.16 -5.91 4.07
N VAL A 41 -5.77 -7.17 3.89
CA VAL A 41 -4.40 -7.64 4.17
C VAL A 41 -3.59 -8.03 2.93
N ASN A 42 -4.23 -8.25 1.77
CA ASN A 42 -3.58 -8.73 0.54
C ASN A 42 -3.84 -7.85 -0.71
N SER A 43 -4.40 -6.65 -0.58
CA SER A 43 -4.63 -5.78 -1.75
C SER A 43 -3.35 -5.15 -2.30
N ASP A 44 -3.20 -5.19 -3.62
CA ASP A 44 -2.18 -4.41 -4.33
C ASP A 44 -2.51 -2.91 -4.32
N LYS A 45 -1.50 -2.05 -4.11
CA LYS A 45 -1.62 -0.61 -4.34
C LYS A 45 -1.18 -0.26 -5.76
N VAL A 46 -2.14 0.14 -6.59
CA VAL A 46 -1.90 0.49 -8.00
C VAL A 46 -1.82 2.01 -8.17
N TYR A 47 -0.70 2.48 -8.71
CA TYR A 47 -0.48 3.89 -9.01
C TYR A 47 -0.84 4.18 -10.47
N TRP A 48 -1.81 5.07 -10.65
CA TRP A 48 -2.31 5.49 -11.96
C TRP A 48 -1.86 6.91 -12.28
N GLN A 49 -1.32 7.10 -13.48
CA GLN A 49 -1.02 8.42 -14.03
C GLN A 49 -2.00 8.77 -15.14
N ARG A 50 -2.64 9.94 -15.03
CA ARG A 50 -3.44 10.50 -16.12
C ARG A 50 -2.51 11.14 -17.15
N LYS A 51 -2.56 10.66 -18.39
CA LYS A 51 -1.85 11.22 -19.54
C LYS A 51 -2.53 12.49 -20.06
N THR A 52 -1.79 13.28 -20.82
CA THR A 52 -2.29 14.52 -21.46
C THR A 52 -3.48 14.28 -22.39
N ASN A 53 -3.53 13.12 -23.06
CA ASN A 53 -4.65 12.69 -23.89
C ASN A 53 -5.88 12.21 -23.09
N GLY A 54 -5.87 12.35 -21.75
CA GLY A 54 -6.98 11.96 -20.87
C GLY A 54 -7.01 10.48 -20.47
N THR A 55 -6.20 9.62 -21.09
CA THR A 55 -6.10 8.20 -20.73
C THR A 55 -5.32 7.97 -19.43
N PHE A 56 -5.45 6.80 -18.82
CA PHE A 56 -4.70 6.41 -17.62
C PHE A 56 -3.69 5.31 -17.95
N ALA A 57 -2.50 5.38 -17.34
CA ALA A 57 -1.51 4.30 -17.37
C ALA A 57 -1.13 3.87 -15.96
N VAL A 58 -0.91 2.57 -15.79
CA VAL A 58 -0.34 2.01 -14.56
C VAL A 58 1.17 2.27 -14.59
N ILE A 59 1.64 3.06 -13.63
CA ILE A 59 3.06 3.43 -13.54
C ILE A 59 3.82 2.63 -12.48
N ARG A 60 3.11 2.10 -11.48
CA ARG A 60 3.67 1.27 -10.41
C ARG A 60 2.58 0.41 -9.79
N VAL A 61 2.92 -0.81 -9.44
CA VAL A 61 2.10 -1.71 -8.62
C VAL A 61 2.94 -2.12 -7.42
N ASP A 62 2.43 -1.87 -6.23
CA ASP A 62 3.06 -2.25 -4.97
C ASP A 62 2.22 -3.34 -4.31
N LYS A 63 2.69 -4.59 -4.45
CA LYS A 63 1.98 -5.79 -3.98
C LYS A 63 2.09 -5.99 -2.47
N SER A 64 3.09 -5.38 -1.86
CA SER A 64 3.38 -5.45 -0.45
C SER A 64 3.04 -4.14 0.26
N ALA A 65 2.00 -3.42 -0.17
CA ALA A 65 1.68 -2.11 0.39
C ALA A 65 0.80 -2.17 1.65
N VAL A 66 0.05 -3.25 1.86
CA VAL A 66 -0.98 -3.38 2.89
C VAL A 66 -0.81 -4.64 3.73
N GLY A 67 -1.51 -4.69 4.87
CA GLY A 67 -1.52 -5.86 5.75
C GLY A 67 -0.25 -6.03 6.60
N HIS A 68 0.45 -4.94 6.92
CA HIS A 68 1.66 -4.96 7.74
C HIS A 68 1.38 -4.84 9.23
N CYS A 69 2.29 -5.40 10.03
CA CYS A 69 2.35 -5.20 11.48
C CYS A 69 1.01 -5.48 12.18
N ILE A 70 0.27 -6.51 11.74
CA ILE A 70 -0.98 -6.90 12.38
C ILE A 70 -0.63 -7.33 13.80
N SER A 71 -1.18 -6.62 14.78
CA SER A 71 -0.69 -6.67 16.16
C SER A 71 -1.82 -6.90 17.14
N THR A 72 -1.51 -7.65 18.19
CA THR A 72 -2.34 -7.78 19.39
C THR A 72 -1.52 -7.49 20.65
N LYS A 73 -2.19 -7.24 21.78
CA LYS A 73 -1.53 -7.11 23.08
C LYS A 73 -1.17 -8.50 23.62
N ALA A 74 0.01 -8.62 24.22
CA ALA A 74 0.46 -9.86 24.85
C ALA A 74 -0.42 -10.24 26.04
N VAL A 75 -0.59 -11.54 26.27
CA VAL A 75 -1.28 -12.02 27.48
C VAL A 75 -0.46 -11.63 28.71
N GLY A 76 -1.08 -10.96 29.67
CA GLY A 76 -0.44 -10.57 30.93
C GLY A 76 0.59 -9.43 30.85
N SER A 77 0.75 -8.74 29.71
CA SER A 77 1.61 -7.55 29.62
C SER A 77 1.16 -6.57 28.53
N ASP A 78 1.66 -5.34 28.56
CA ASP A 78 1.38 -4.32 27.52
C ASP A 78 2.29 -4.45 26.28
N LYS A 79 3.05 -5.54 26.17
CA LYS A 79 3.93 -5.78 25.01
C LYS A 79 3.12 -6.07 23.75
N ARG A 80 3.62 -5.60 22.60
CA ARG A 80 3.08 -5.92 21.27
C ARG A 80 3.43 -7.35 20.88
N VAL A 81 2.46 -8.09 20.36
CA VAL A 81 2.65 -9.37 19.68
C VAL A 81 2.26 -9.21 18.21
N ASP A 82 3.19 -9.52 17.31
CA ASP A 82 2.93 -9.54 15.87
C ASP A 82 2.27 -10.85 15.47
N ILE A 83 1.11 -10.75 14.82
CA ILE A 83 0.29 -11.86 14.34
C ILE A 83 0.07 -11.82 12.83
N THR A 84 0.88 -11.05 12.09
CA THR A 84 0.77 -10.89 10.62
C THR A 84 0.79 -12.23 9.89
N HIS A 85 1.70 -13.12 10.32
CA HIS A 85 1.86 -14.49 9.80
C HIS A 85 0.61 -15.38 9.97
N LEU A 86 -0.34 -15.01 10.83
CA LEU A 86 -1.61 -15.71 10.97
C LEU A 86 -2.60 -15.33 9.88
N TYR A 87 -2.50 -14.12 9.31
CA TYR A 87 -3.45 -13.58 8.32
C TYR A 87 -2.98 -13.71 6.88
N LYS A 88 -1.66 -13.72 6.65
CA LYS A 88 -1.08 -13.85 5.30
C LYS A 88 0.25 -14.60 5.34
N HIS A 89 0.60 -15.19 4.20
CA HIS A 89 1.92 -15.77 3.99
C HIS A 89 2.98 -14.67 3.77
N PRO A 90 4.27 -14.98 3.98
CA PRO A 90 5.35 -14.03 3.68
C PRO A 90 5.29 -13.56 2.22
N GLU A 91 5.49 -12.27 2.01
CA GLU A 91 5.47 -11.66 0.67
C GLU A 91 6.46 -12.37 -0.28
N GLY A 92 6.00 -12.73 -1.47
CA GLY A 92 6.82 -13.41 -2.48
C GLY A 92 6.96 -14.93 -2.30
N SER A 93 6.38 -15.53 -1.26
CA SER A 93 6.39 -16.98 -1.07
C SER A 93 5.47 -17.71 -2.05
N SER A 94 5.69 -19.02 -2.26
CA SER A 94 4.82 -19.87 -3.09
C SER A 94 3.39 -19.94 -2.54
N GLU A 95 3.26 -19.94 -1.23
CA GLU A 95 1.99 -20.04 -0.52
C GLU A 95 1.20 -18.73 -0.62
N GLU A 96 1.88 -17.58 -0.57
CA GLU A 96 1.27 -16.27 -0.83
C GLU A 96 0.63 -16.25 -2.21
N ARG A 97 1.36 -16.65 -3.24
CA ARG A 97 0.84 -16.75 -4.60
C ARG A 97 -0.35 -17.70 -4.72
N THR A 98 -0.26 -18.87 -4.08
CA THR A 98 -1.34 -19.86 -4.09
C THR A 98 -2.60 -19.34 -3.41
N ALA A 99 -2.46 -18.61 -2.29
CA ALA A 99 -3.59 -18.00 -1.59
C ALA A 99 -4.25 -16.89 -2.43
N VAL A 100 -3.45 -16.04 -3.09
CA VAL A 100 -3.97 -15.00 -3.99
C VAL A 100 -4.68 -15.62 -5.20
N GLU A 101 -4.11 -16.65 -5.82
CA GLU A 101 -4.73 -17.39 -6.92
C GLU A 101 -6.06 -18.04 -6.49
N MET A 102 -6.08 -18.67 -5.31
CA MET A 102 -7.31 -19.22 -4.74
C MET A 102 -8.35 -18.12 -4.55
N ALA A 103 -8.00 -17.00 -3.95
CA ALA A 103 -8.90 -15.87 -3.77
C ALA A 103 -9.43 -15.33 -5.11
N CYS A 104 -8.57 -15.21 -6.13
CA CYS A 104 -8.95 -14.76 -7.46
C CYS A 104 -9.88 -15.73 -8.20
N ASN A 105 -9.77 -17.04 -7.96
CA ASN A 105 -10.65 -18.04 -8.56
C ASN A 105 -12.09 -17.95 -8.06
N TYR A 106 -12.29 -17.46 -6.84
CA TYR A 106 -13.61 -17.26 -6.23
C TYR A 106 -14.02 -15.78 -6.12
N GLY A 107 -13.13 -14.88 -6.52
CA GLY A 107 -13.33 -13.43 -6.55
C GLY A 107 -13.80 -12.92 -7.91
N SER A 108 -14.32 -11.70 -7.95
CA SER A 108 -14.91 -11.13 -9.17
C SER A 108 -13.90 -10.52 -10.15
N LYS A 109 -12.62 -10.39 -9.79
CA LYS A 109 -11.61 -9.68 -10.59
C LYS A 109 -10.25 -10.36 -10.50
N ARG A 110 -9.73 -10.83 -11.64
CA ARG A 110 -8.31 -11.17 -11.80
C ARG A 110 -7.49 -9.88 -11.93
N SER A 111 -6.29 -9.84 -11.37
CA SER A 111 -5.38 -8.69 -11.53
C SER A 111 -4.91 -8.63 -13.00
N ILE A 112 -5.32 -7.57 -13.72
CA ILE A 112 -4.99 -7.34 -15.15
C ILE A 112 -4.02 -6.14 -15.30
N TYR A 113 -3.48 -5.64 -14.19
CA TYR A 113 -2.72 -4.40 -14.18
C TYR A 113 -1.22 -4.68 -14.37
N SER A 114 -0.76 -4.60 -15.63
CA SER A 114 0.67 -4.60 -15.95
C SER A 114 1.19 -3.16 -16.01
N PRO A 115 2.27 -2.81 -15.29
CA PRO A 115 2.90 -1.51 -15.46
C PRO A 115 3.34 -1.35 -16.92
N THR A 116 3.07 -0.17 -17.48
CA THR A 116 3.20 0.04 -18.94
C THR A 116 4.66 0.18 -19.38
N SER A 117 5.60 0.35 -18.45
CA SER A 117 7.04 0.38 -18.70
C SER A 117 7.82 0.21 -17.38
N ALA A 118 9.02 -0.35 -17.45
CA ALA A 118 9.98 -0.28 -16.34
C ALA A 118 10.50 1.16 -16.21
N SER A 119 10.34 1.78 -15.04
CA SER A 119 10.96 3.08 -14.74
C SER A 119 12.42 2.84 -14.39
N ASP A 120 13.33 3.54 -15.05
CA ASP A 120 14.76 3.52 -14.73
C ASP A 120 15.16 4.58 -13.70
N VAL A 121 14.22 5.46 -13.32
CA VAL A 121 14.36 6.38 -12.19
C VAL A 121 13.47 5.94 -11.03
N SER A 122 14.02 5.84 -9.82
CA SER A 122 13.27 5.60 -8.58
C SER A 122 13.20 6.86 -7.73
N VAL A 123 12.10 7.02 -6.99
CA VAL A 123 11.83 8.15 -6.11
C VAL A 123 11.49 7.62 -4.73
N GLU A 124 12.22 8.07 -3.72
CA GLU A 124 12.00 7.73 -2.31
C GLU A 124 11.88 9.00 -1.48
N VAL A 125 11.03 8.98 -0.45
CA VAL A 125 10.92 10.06 0.52
C VAL A 125 11.51 9.56 1.82
N ALA A 126 12.60 10.19 2.26
CA ALA A 126 13.26 9.91 3.51
C ALA A 126 12.91 10.96 4.57
N LEU A 127 12.85 10.47 5.80
CA LEU A 127 12.71 11.26 7.02
C LEU A 127 14.00 11.10 7.83
N GLU A 128 14.47 12.18 8.44
CA GLU A 128 15.61 12.12 9.34
C GLU A 128 15.16 11.69 10.75
N GLY A 129 15.96 10.81 11.38
CA GLY A 129 15.74 10.36 12.76
C GLY A 129 14.39 9.69 13.01
N ASP A 130 13.78 9.99 14.15
CA ASP A 130 12.49 9.44 14.58
C ASP A 130 11.27 10.09 13.88
N GLY A 131 11.54 10.98 12.91
CA GLY A 131 10.51 11.73 12.19
C GLY A 131 10.08 13.03 12.88
N PRO A 132 9.13 13.76 12.28
CA PRO A 132 8.77 15.11 12.70
C PRO A 132 7.99 15.11 14.02
N CYS A 133 8.34 16.05 14.91
CA CYS A 133 7.63 16.30 16.15
C CYS A 133 6.65 17.47 16.01
N VAL A 134 5.54 17.41 16.75
CA VAL A 134 4.55 18.49 16.76
C VAL A 134 5.19 19.77 17.30
N GLY A 135 5.05 20.88 16.56
CA GLY A 135 5.57 22.19 16.93
C GLY A 135 7.01 22.47 16.50
N GLN A 136 7.68 21.50 15.86
CA GLN A 136 9.01 21.67 15.27
C GLN A 136 8.94 21.64 13.74
N ASP A 137 9.97 22.19 13.10
CA ASP A 137 10.13 22.10 11.65
C ASP A 137 10.36 20.64 11.22
N ALA A 138 9.67 20.24 10.15
CA ALA A 138 9.82 18.91 9.56
C ALA A 138 10.72 18.98 8.32
N VAL A 139 11.84 18.26 8.35
CA VAL A 139 12.75 18.13 7.21
C VAL A 139 12.45 16.83 6.47
N LEU A 140 12.15 16.94 5.18
CA LEU A 140 11.83 15.83 4.27
C LEU A 140 12.85 15.84 3.12
N SER A 141 13.44 14.69 2.85
CA SER A 141 14.40 14.53 1.76
C SER A 141 13.80 13.66 0.66
N VAL A 142 13.77 14.17 -0.57
CA VAL A 142 13.36 13.38 -1.75
C VAL A 142 14.61 12.86 -2.44
N LEU A 143 14.78 11.54 -2.42
CA LEU A 143 15.90 10.85 -3.04
C LEU A 143 15.47 10.39 -4.44
N LEU A 144 16.19 10.87 -5.44
CA LEU A 144 16.06 10.44 -6.83
C LEU A 144 17.26 9.57 -7.17
N LYS A 145 17.02 8.42 -7.80
CA LYS A 145 18.09 7.53 -8.25
C LYS A 145 17.86 7.11 -9.70
N ASN A 146 18.87 7.29 -10.54
CA ASN A 146 18.85 6.91 -11.94
C ASN A 146 19.61 5.58 -12.14
N SER A 147 18.89 4.50 -12.39
CA SER A 147 19.48 3.18 -12.69
C SER A 147 19.85 3.00 -14.16
N SER A 148 19.62 4.02 -15.00
CA SER A 148 19.93 4.02 -16.42
C SER A 148 21.41 4.29 -16.69
N SER A 149 21.90 3.77 -17.82
CA SER A 149 23.22 4.11 -18.37
C SER A 149 23.22 5.45 -19.13
N ALA A 150 22.05 6.08 -19.30
CA ALA A 150 21.90 7.40 -19.91
C ALA A 150 21.48 8.45 -18.86
N ALA A 151 21.83 9.71 -19.12
CA ALA A 151 21.34 10.83 -18.32
C ALA A 151 19.81 10.98 -18.46
N ARG A 152 19.15 11.36 -17.37
CA ARG A 152 17.69 11.54 -17.31
C ARG A 152 17.35 12.93 -16.78
N SER A 153 16.45 13.63 -17.48
CA SER A 153 15.83 14.85 -16.97
C SER A 153 14.49 14.50 -16.31
N VAL A 154 14.31 14.92 -15.07
CA VAL A 154 13.17 14.57 -14.22
C VAL A 154 12.48 15.84 -13.75
N ASP A 155 11.21 15.98 -14.12
CA ASP A 155 10.32 16.98 -13.52
C ASP A 155 9.70 16.41 -12.24
N LEU A 156 10.27 16.78 -11.09
CA LEU A 156 9.78 16.38 -9.78
C LEU A 156 8.61 17.26 -9.35
N TYR A 157 7.49 16.63 -9.03
CA TYR A 157 6.34 17.28 -8.41
C TYR A 157 6.12 16.73 -7.00
N SER A 158 6.26 17.58 -5.98
CA SER A 158 6.13 17.20 -4.58
C SER A 158 5.01 17.98 -3.89
N GLN A 159 4.31 17.31 -2.97
CA GLN A 159 3.21 17.91 -2.22
C GLN A 159 3.18 17.37 -0.79
N VAL A 160 2.98 18.26 0.17
CA VAL A 160 2.77 17.94 1.58
C VAL A 160 1.34 18.30 1.94
N ALA A 161 0.65 17.41 2.64
CA ALA A 161 -0.72 17.64 3.08
C ALA A 161 -0.97 17.05 4.47
N ALA A 162 -1.72 17.78 5.29
CA ALA A 162 -2.29 17.26 6.53
C ALA A 162 -3.48 16.35 6.17
N MET A 163 -3.46 15.13 6.69
CA MET A 163 -4.48 14.11 6.41
C MET A 163 -4.96 13.49 7.73
N HIS A 164 -6.25 13.20 7.82
CA HIS A 164 -6.77 12.35 8.88
C HIS A 164 -6.40 10.88 8.62
N ASN A 165 -6.33 10.05 9.66
CA ASN A 165 -5.97 8.62 9.55
C ASN A 165 -6.88 7.81 8.63
N SER A 166 -8.12 8.27 8.39
CA SER A 166 -9.06 7.66 7.44
C SER A 166 -8.94 8.22 6.01
N GLU A 167 -7.94 9.06 5.74
CA GLU A 167 -7.64 9.75 4.47
C GLU A 167 -8.77 10.63 3.88
N ALA A 168 -9.92 10.73 4.55
CA ALA A 168 -11.12 11.39 4.03
C ALA A 168 -11.01 12.92 3.92
N ASN A 169 -10.15 13.54 4.74
CA ASN A 169 -9.92 14.98 4.76
C ASN A 169 -8.44 15.25 4.51
N LYS A 170 -8.14 16.04 3.48
CA LYS A 170 -6.78 16.39 3.06
C LYS A 170 -6.66 17.89 2.85
N THR A 171 -5.79 18.53 3.62
CA THR A 171 -5.45 19.95 3.46
C THR A 171 -4.02 20.08 2.97
N PHE A 172 -3.81 20.68 1.80
CA PHE A 172 -2.48 20.89 1.24
C PHE A 172 -1.74 21.99 2.01
N LEU A 173 -0.53 21.68 2.47
CA LEU A 173 0.34 22.60 3.22
C LEU A 173 1.39 23.23 2.31
N LYS A 174 1.98 22.43 1.41
CA LYS A 174 3.03 22.88 0.49
C LYS A 174 2.96 22.11 -0.83
N LYS A 175 3.28 22.77 -1.93
CA LYS A 175 3.47 22.18 -3.25
C LYS A 175 4.75 22.75 -3.85
N ASP A 176 5.51 21.91 -4.52
CA ASP A 176 6.75 22.31 -5.18
C ASP A 176 6.90 21.58 -6.52
N ARG A 177 7.56 22.24 -7.46
CA ARG A 177 7.93 21.66 -8.76
C ARG A 177 9.37 22.06 -9.07
N THR A 178 10.21 21.04 -9.26
CA THR A 178 11.63 21.21 -9.54
C THR A 178 12.03 20.33 -10.71
N SER A 179 12.89 20.81 -11.60
CA SER A 179 13.47 20.00 -12.68
C SER A 179 14.90 19.64 -12.32
N VAL A 180 15.24 18.36 -12.41
CA VAL A 180 16.53 17.80 -11.99
C VAL A 180 17.14 16.99 -13.12
N GLU A 181 18.41 17.21 -13.41
CA GLU A 181 19.18 16.34 -14.30
C GLU A 181 19.95 15.31 -13.48
N LEU A 182 19.73 14.04 -13.77
CA LEU A 182 20.41 12.91 -13.14
C LEU A 182 21.40 12.31 -14.13
N LYS A 183 22.65 12.16 -13.69
CA LYS A 183 23.69 11.46 -14.45
C LYS A 183 23.39 9.96 -14.52
N PRO A 184 24.03 9.23 -15.44
CA PRO A 184 23.98 7.77 -15.45
C PRO A 184 24.40 7.19 -14.10
N HIS A 185 23.61 6.26 -13.56
CA HIS A 185 23.90 5.57 -12.30
C HIS A 185 24.08 6.46 -11.06
N GLU A 186 23.49 7.66 -11.06
CA GLU A 186 23.44 8.59 -9.91
C GLU A 186 22.38 8.19 -8.87
#